data_AF-A0A363CW04-F1
#
_entry.id   AF-A0A363CW04-F1
#
_cell.length_a   1.000
_cell.length_b   1.000
_cell.length_c   1.000
_cell.angle_alpha   90.00
_cell.angle_beta   90.00
_cell.angle_gamma   90.00
#
_symmetry.space_group_name_H-M   'P 1'
#
loop_
_entity.id
_entity.type
_entity.pdbx_description
1 polymer ?
#
loop_
_entity_poly.entity_id
_entity_poly.type
_entity_poly.pdbx_seq_one_letter_code
_entity_poly.pdbx_strand_id
1 'polypeptide(L)'
;MGHFIKIKSLNDIVDTLKLHFYPNTNITLEEIEILNQNITDFVELKKEAMQIKNQDNQKRFVNTTFANHKFRVMAVSQSSFNVVLQNGDISISLLKYSNRHSNPLIKVEFRAEFLLRSGYKNAIQYVKNIINNLFENYFIKVSEIHLAKDIQGYEFNPFDIHRFKTLSKHKTVFH
;
A
#
# COMPACT_ATOMS: atom_id res chain seq x y z
N MET A 1 46.69 -16.54 -2.42
CA MET A 1 46.23 -15.47 -3.32
C MET A 1 44.73 -15.30 -3.10
N GLY A 2 44.32 -14.23 -2.42
CA GLY A 2 42.90 -13.97 -2.19
C GLY A 2 42.24 -13.59 -3.50
N HIS A 3 41.24 -14.36 -3.94
CA HIS A 3 40.36 -13.93 -5.02
C HIS A 3 39.69 -12.63 -4.57
N PHE A 4 40.04 -11.49 -5.18
CA PHE A 4 39.25 -10.28 -5.06
C PHE A 4 37.90 -10.56 -5.71
N ILE A 5 36.93 -11.01 -4.91
CA ILE A 5 35.55 -11.14 -5.37
C ILE A 5 35.09 -9.73 -5.71
N LYS A 6 34.92 -9.45 -7.00
CA LYS A 6 34.46 -8.15 -7.47
C LYS A 6 33.01 -7.99 -7.02
N ILE A 7 32.77 -7.12 -6.03
CA ILE A 7 31.43 -6.76 -5.60
C ILE A 7 30.67 -6.23 -6.81
N LYS A 8 29.54 -6.86 -7.11
CA LYS A 8 28.69 -6.49 -8.25
C LYS A 8 27.30 -6.14 -7.74
N SER A 9 26.85 -4.92 -8.06
CA SER A 9 25.44 -4.55 -7.96
C SER A 9 24.67 -5.28 -9.05
N LEU A 10 23.68 -6.08 -8.66
CA LEU A 10 22.85 -6.84 -9.58
C LEU A 10 21.62 -6.04 -10.01
N ASN A 11 20.96 -5.36 -9.07
CA ASN A 11 19.75 -4.58 -9.34
C ASN A 11 19.50 -3.52 -8.26
N ASP A 12 18.78 -2.45 -8.63
CA ASP A 12 18.18 -1.46 -7.73
C ASP A 12 16.67 -1.43 -8.01
N ILE A 13 15.86 -1.84 -7.04
CA ILE A 13 14.42 -2.02 -7.21
C ILE A 13 13.62 -1.21 -6.21
N VAL A 14 12.44 -0.75 -6.63
CA VAL A 14 11.43 -0.20 -5.73
C VAL A 14 10.64 -1.40 -5.16
N ASP A 15 10.94 -1.76 -3.93
CA ASP A 15 10.35 -2.90 -3.25
C ASP A 15 8.99 -2.55 -2.62
N THR A 16 8.87 -1.37 -2.03
CA THR A 16 7.61 -0.86 -1.49
C THR A 16 7.38 0.54 -2.02
N LEU A 17 6.14 0.81 -2.44
CA LEU A 17 5.65 2.15 -2.72
C LEU A 17 4.33 2.32 -2.00
N LYS A 18 4.14 3.45 -1.32
CA LYS A 18 2.86 3.84 -0.76
C LYS A 18 2.48 5.24 -1.21
N LEU A 19 1.24 5.39 -1.67
CA LEU A 19 0.71 6.65 -2.16
C LEU A 19 -0.47 7.09 -1.32
N HIS A 20 -0.52 8.37 -1.02
CA HIS A 20 -1.65 9.03 -0.38
C HIS A 20 -2.30 9.99 -1.37
N PHE A 21 -3.61 9.86 -1.54
CA PHE A 21 -4.43 10.72 -2.37
C PHE A 21 -5.26 11.62 -1.46
N TYR A 22 -5.18 12.90 -1.73
CA TYR A 22 -5.87 13.94 -0.99
C TYR A 22 -6.76 14.73 -1.94
N PRO A 23 -7.92 15.21 -1.47
CA PRO A 23 -8.78 16.07 -2.25
C PRO A 23 -8.01 17.36 -2.57
N ASN A 24 -8.14 17.82 -3.81
CA ASN A 24 -7.66 19.15 -4.17
C ASN A 24 -8.64 20.22 -3.66
N THR A 25 -8.24 21.48 -3.66
CA THR A 25 -9.06 22.61 -3.22
C THR A 25 -10.36 22.78 -4.00
N ASN A 26 -10.46 22.18 -5.19
CA ASN A 26 -11.58 22.31 -6.10
C ASN A 26 -12.51 21.08 -6.12
N ILE A 27 -12.43 20.21 -5.11
CA ILE A 27 -13.36 19.06 -5.03
C ILE A 27 -14.79 19.56 -4.89
N THR A 28 -15.68 19.03 -5.73
CA THR A 28 -17.09 19.41 -5.74
C THR A 28 -17.88 18.65 -4.66
N LEU A 29 -19.04 19.19 -4.26
CA LEU A 29 -19.95 18.49 -3.35
C LEU A 29 -20.43 17.16 -3.93
N GLU A 30 -20.69 17.12 -5.24
CA GLU A 30 -21.10 15.91 -5.95
C GLU A 30 -20.00 14.82 -5.89
N GLU A 31 -18.73 15.18 -6.14
CA GLU A 31 -17.60 14.24 -5.99
C GLU A 31 -17.48 13.70 -4.56
N ILE A 32 -17.69 14.56 -3.55
CA ILE A 32 -17.68 14.17 -2.13
C ILE A 32 -18.81 13.18 -1.83
N GLU A 33 -20.02 13.43 -2.33
CA GLU A 33 -21.18 12.57 -2.12
C GLU A 33 -20.98 11.21 -2.78
N ILE A 34 -20.52 11.18 -4.04
CA ILE A 34 -20.20 9.95 -4.76
C ILE A 34 -19.14 9.15 -4.02
N LEU A 35 -18.04 9.79 -3.59
CA LEU A 35 -16.99 9.13 -2.82
C LEU A 35 -17.53 8.53 -1.52
N ASN A 36 -18.26 9.31 -0.74
CA ASN A 36 -18.79 8.88 0.55
C ASN A 36 -19.84 7.78 0.42
N GLN A 37 -20.64 7.79 -0.64
CA GLN A 37 -21.60 6.74 -0.94
C GLN A 37 -20.89 5.43 -1.28
N ASN A 38 -19.92 5.45 -2.21
CA ASN A 38 -19.11 4.27 -2.54
C ASN A 38 -18.44 3.68 -1.29
N ILE A 39 -17.87 4.53 -0.43
CA ILE A 39 -17.25 4.08 0.82
C ILE A 39 -18.29 3.49 1.79
N THR A 40 -19.52 4.02 1.82
CA THR A 40 -20.61 3.45 2.62
C THR A 40 -20.94 2.03 2.17
N ASP A 41 -21.07 1.81 0.87
CA ASP A 41 -21.37 0.50 0.30
C ASP A 41 -20.27 -0.52 0.66
N PHE A 42 -19.00 -0.12 0.56
CA PHE A 42 -17.88 -0.97 1.01
C PHE A 42 -17.86 -1.20 2.52
N VAL A 43 -18.30 -0.23 3.34
CA VAL A 43 -18.41 -0.41 4.78
C VAL A 43 -19.48 -1.43 5.15
N GLU A 44 -20.59 -1.51 4.40
CA GLU A 44 -21.59 -2.57 4.60
C GLU A 44 -21.00 -3.95 4.26
N LEU A 45 -20.29 -4.08 3.13
CA LEU A 45 -19.57 -5.32 2.79
C LEU A 45 -18.50 -5.69 3.83
N LYS A 46 -17.84 -4.70 4.44
CA LYS A 46 -16.93 -4.94 5.57
C LYS A 46 -17.67 -5.49 6.79
N LYS A 47 -18.87 -5.00 7.11
CA LYS A 47 -19.66 -5.55 8.23
C LYS A 47 -20.01 -7.01 8.01
N GLU A 48 -20.33 -7.40 6.78
CA GLU A 48 -20.52 -8.80 6.39
C GLU A 48 -19.22 -9.60 6.57
N ALA A 49 -18.09 -9.09 6.05
CA ALA A 49 -16.78 -9.71 6.22
C ALA A 49 -16.41 -9.92 7.70
N MET A 50 -16.81 -9.00 8.58
CA MET A 50 -16.57 -9.11 10.03
C MET A 50 -17.32 -10.28 10.67
N GLN A 51 -18.44 -10.74 10.11
CA GLN A 51 -19.19 -11.90 10.60
C GLN A 51 -18.51 -13.24 10.28
N ILE A 52 -17.59 -13.25 9.31
CA ILE A 52 -16.84 -14.45 8.94
C ILE A 52 -15.90 -14.82 10.10
N LYS A 53 -16.12 -15.99 10.71
CA LYS A 53 -15.30 -16.53 11.79
C LYS A 53 -14.09 -17.26 11.21
N ASN A 54 -12.93 -16.60 11.25
CA ASN A 54 -11.64 -17.20 10.93
C ASN A 54 -10.57 -16.64 11.87
N GLN A 55 -9.62 -17.45 12.31
CA GLN A 55 -8.50 -16.99 13.12
C GLN A 55 -7.55 -16.09 12.31
N ASP A 56 -7.44 -16.37 11.01
CA ASP A 56 -6.66 -15.55 10.08
C ASP A 56 -7.51 -14.39 9.56
N ASN A 57 -7.15 -13.17 9.97
CA ASN A 57 -7.83 -11.95 9.52
C ASN A 57 -7.73 -11.73 8.00
N GLN A 58 -6.72 -12.29 7.33
CA GLN A 58 -6.61 -12.20 5.87
C GLN A 58 -7.65 -13.05 5.12
N LYS A 59 -8.29 -14.00 5.82
CA LYS A 59 -9.36 -14.85 5.27
C LYS A 59 -10.76 -14.30 5.54
N ARG A 60 -10.87 -13.20 6.27
CA ARG A 60 -12.15 -12.55 6.59
C ARG A 60 -12.41 -11.42 5.61
N PHE A 61 -13.00 -11.76 4.47
CA PHE A 61 -13.29 -10.81 3.41
C PHE A 61 -14.54 -11.18 2.61
N VAL A 62 -15.12 -10.20 1.93
CA VAL A 62 -16.16 -10.37 0.91
C VAL A 62 -15.61 -9.96 -0.45
N ASN A 63 -15.86 -10.76 -1.48
CA ASN A 63 -15.43 -10.42 -2.84
C ASN A 63 -16.35 -9.35 -3.44
N THR A 64 -15.78 -8.38 -4.14
CA THR A 64 -16.51 -7.35 -4.87
C THR A 64 -15.81 -7.04 -6.19
N THR A 65 -16.51 -6.35 -7.09
CA THR A 65 -15.92 -5.79 -8.31
C THR A 65 -16.03 -4.28 -8.24
N PHE A 66 -14.91 -3.58 -8.43
CA PHE A 66 -14.84 -2.13 -8.46
C PHE A 66 -13.91 -1.67 -9.58
N ALA A 67 -14.34 -0.68 -10.37
CA ALA A 67 -13.60 -0.18 -11.53
C ALA A 67 -13.15 -1.30 -12.49
N ASN A 68 -14.00 -2.31 -12.74
CA ASN A 68 -13.70 -3.51 -13.52
C ASN A 68 -12.58 -4.42 -12.96
N HIS A 69 -12.24 -4.28 -11.69
CA HIS A 69 -11.26 -5.11 -11.00
C HIS A 69 -11.89 -5.87 -9.84
N LYS A 70 -11.45 -7.12 -9.64
CA LYS A 70 -11.87 -7.93 -8.49
C LYS A 70 -11.08 -7.54 -7.26
N PHE A 71 -11.79 -7.23 -6.18
CA PHE A 71 -11.24 -6.90 -4.88
C PHE A 71 -11.86 -7.75 -3.78
N ARG A 72 -11.14 -7.84 -2.69
CA ARG A 72 -11.59 -8.35 -1.41
C ARG A 72 -11.81 -7.16 -0.49
N VAL A 73 -13.04 -6.96 -0.03
CA VAL A 73 -13.34 -6.04 1.06
C VAL A 73 -12.96 -6.74 2.36
N MET A 74 -11.95 -6.22 3.04
CA MET A 74 -11.40 -6.84 4.24
C MET A 74 -12.24 -6.49 5.48
N ALA A 75 -12.39 -7.44 6.41
CA ALA A 75 -13.02 -7.20 7.71
C ALA A 75 -12.23 -6.19 8.57
N VAL A 76 -10.91 -6.17 8.40
CA VAL A 76 -10.00 -5.27 9.12
C VAL A 76 -9.80 -3.96 8.36
N SER A 77 -9.51 -2.90 9.09
CA SER A 77 -9.12 -1.60 8.53
C SER A 77 -7.75 -1.19 9.02
N GLN A 78 -7.09 -0.30 8.27
CA GLN A 78 -5.80 0.25 8.63
C GLN A 78 -5.99 1.62 9.28
N SER A 79 -5.53 1.78 10.53
CA SER A 79 -5.46 3.08 11.21
C SER A 79 -6.80 3.84 11.20
N SER A 80 -6.83 5.06 10.66
CA SER A 80 -8.01 5.93 10.59
C SER A 80 -8.96 5.65 9.41
N PHE A 81 -8.61 4.75 8.49
CA PHE A 81 -9.42 4.47 7.30
C PHE A 81 -10.66 3.62 7.64
N ASN A 82 -11.76 3.85 6.92
CA ASN A 82 -13.03 3.17 7.18
C ASN A 82 -13.06 1.72 6.68
N VAL A 83 -12.43 1.46 5.52
CA VAL A 83 -12.46 0.16 4.84
C VAL A 83 -11.18 -0.05 4.03
N VAL A 84 -10.82 -1.32 3.80
CA VAL A 84 -9.67 -1.73 2.99
C VAL A 84 -10.15 -2.67 1.89
N LEU A 85 -9.80 -2.35 0.66
CA LEU A 85 -9.93 -3.20 -0.52
C LEU A 85 -8.58 -3.81 -0.83
N GLN A 86 -8.51 -5.10 -1.09
CA GLN A 86 -7.25 -5.78 -1.42
C GLN A 86 -7.41 -6.71 -2.62
N ASN A 87 -6.39 -6.75 -3.48
CA ASN A 87 -6.26 -7.81 -4.48
C ASN A 87 -4.85 -8.41 -4.44
N GLY A 88 -4.48 -9.15 -5.49
CA GLY A 88 -3.17 -9.79 -5.62
C GLY A 88 -1.99 -8.81 -5.71
N ASP A 89 -2.25 -7.54 -5.99
CA ASP A 89 -1.25 -6.57 -6.42
C ASP A 89 -1.16 -5.34 -5.51
N ILE A 90 -2.30 -4.88 -4.98
CA ILE A 90 -2.41 -3.65 -4.20
C ILE A 90 -3.40 -3.79 -3.03
N SER A 91 -3.21 -2.94 -2.03
CA SER A 91 -4.17 -2.66 -0.97
C SER A 91 -4.60 -1.18 -1.04
N ILE A 92 -5.90 -0.91 -1.05
CA ILE A 92 -6.49 0.43 -1.10
C ILE A 92 -7.28 0.66 0.19
N SER A 93 -6.83 1.57 1.03
CA SER A 93 -7.55 2.01 2.23
C SER A 93 -8.35 3.27 1.91
N LEU A 94 -9.64 3.29 2.26
CA LEU A 94 -10.57 4.37 1.93
C LEU A 94 -11.11 5.04 3.20
N LEU A 95 -11.11 6.37 3.21
CA LEU A 95 -11.56 7.23 4.28
C LEU A 95 -12.63 8.18 3.74
N LYS A 96 -13.78 8.23 4.42
CA LYS A 96 -14.85 9.18 4.10
C LYS A 96 -14.34 10.61 4.25
N TYR A 97 -14.75 11.46 3.33
CA TYR A 97 -14.48 12.88 3.42
C TYR A 97 -15.22 13.50 4.61
N SER A 98 -14.53 14.37 5.33
CA SER A 98 -15.07 15.19 6.42
C SER A 98 -14.32 16.50 6.54
N ASN A 99 -15.04 17.60 6.78
CA ASN A 99 -14.46 18.93 7.03
C ASN A 99 -13.62 19.01 8.33
N ARG A 100 -13.60 17.94 9.14
CA ARG A 100 -12.91 17.90 10.43
C ARG A 100 -11.42 17.58 10.33
N HIS A 101 -10.95 17.05 9.19
CA HIS A 101 -9.57 16.64 9.02
C HIS A 101 -9.07 16.83 7.59
N SER A 102 -7.76 17.04 7.44
CA SER A 102 -7.07 17.10 6.15
C SER A 102 -6.32 15.80 5.81
N ASN A 103 -6.81 14.67 6.32
CA ASN A 103 -6.21 13.35 6.10
C ASN A 103 -6.30 12.93 4.63
N PRO A 104 -5.40 12.05 4.16
CA PRO A 104 -5.59 11.42 2.86
C PRO A 104 -6.87 10.61 2.84
N LEU A 105 -7.69 10.79 1.80
CA LEU A 105 -8.93 10.03 1.63
C LEU A 105 -8.65 8.62 1.14
N ILE A 106 -7.55 8.44 0.41
CA ILE A 106 -7.15 7.15 -0.10
C ILE A 106 -5.67 6.93 0.16
N LYS A 107 -5.36 5.73 0.66
CA LYS A 107 -3.99 5.24 0.77
C LYS A 107 -3.87 3.97 -0.06
N VAL A 108 -2.86 3.90 -0.90
CA VAL A 108 -2.55 2.73 -1.72
C VAL A 108 -1.19 2.19 -1.35
N GLU A 109 -1.12 0.90 -1.06
CA GLU A 109 0.12 0.17 -0.82
C GLU A 109 0.30 -0.87 -1.93
N PHE A 110 1.42 -0.80 -2.65
CA PHE A 110 1.74 -1.75 -3.70
C PHE A 110 2.49 -2.96 -3.14
N ARG A 111 2.21 -4.15 -3.66
CA ARG A 111 3.04 -5.33 -3.40
C ARG A 111 4.34 -5.26 -4.20
N ALA A 112 5.43 -5.66 -3.58
CA ALA A 112 6.76 -5.72 -4.20
C ALA A 112 6.75 -6.48 -5.54
N GLU A 113 6.13 -7.67 -5.55
CA GLU A 113 6.03 -8.50 -6.75
C GLU A 113 5.32 -7.79 -7.91
N PHE A 114 4.27 -7.01 -7.62
CA PHE A 114 3.56 -6.24 -8.64
C PHE A 114 4.41 -5.09 -9.18
N LEU A 115 5.14 -4.38 -8.31
CA LEU A 115 6.06 -3.32 -8.70
C LEU A 115 7.20 -3.87 -9.58
N LEU A 116 7.73 -5.04 -9.23
CA LEU A 116 8.77 -5.74 -9.99
C LEU A 116 8.28 -6.17 -11.37
N ARG A 117 7.07 -6.75 -11.45
CA ARG A 117 6.50 -7.24 -12.71
C ARG A 117 6.08 -6.11 -13.65
N SER A 118 5.51 -5.04 -13.11
CA SER A 118 4.84 -4.01 -13.92
C SER A 118 5.67 -2.74 -14.11
N GLY A 119 6.62 -2.48 -13.21
CA GLY A 119 7.31 -1.21 -13.07
C GLY A 119 6.45 -0.14 -12.39
N TYR A 120 7.09 0.70 -11.56
CA TYR A 120 6.37 1.67 -10.71
C TYR A 120 5.52 2.68 -11.50
N LYS A 121 5.96 3.12 -12.69
CA LYS A 121 5.17 4.07 -13.51
C LYS A 121 3.83 3.48 -13.95
N ASN A 122 3.85 2.26 -14.46
CA ASN A 122 2.64 1.57 -14.90
C ASN A 122 1.75 1.20 -13.71
N ALA A 123 2.35 0.78 -12.59
CA ALA A 123 1.63 0.51 -11.36
C ALA A 123 0.88 1.76 -10.84
N ILE A 124 1.54 2.93 -10.85
CA ILE A 124 0.91 4.20 -10.49
C ILE A 124 -0.25 4.51 -11.44
N GLN A 125 -0.06 4.38 -12.76
CA GLN A 125 -1.12 4.67 -13.73
C GLN A 125 -2.31 3.72 -13.59
N TYR A 126 -2.05 2.43 -13.35
CA TYR A 126 -3.07 1.42 -13.04
C TYR A 126 -3.94 1.85 -11.86
N VAL A 127 -3.30 2.29 -10.76
CA VAL A 127 -4.01 2.77 -9.57
C VAL A 127 -4.78 4.06 -9.87
N LYS A 128 -4.19 5.02 -10.59
CA LYS A 128 -4.91 6.26 -10.95
C LYS A 128 -6.19 5.98 -11.71
N ASN A 129 -6.18 5.03 -12.65
CA ASN A 129 -7.38 4.64 -13.39
C ASN A 129 -8.47 4.09 -12.45
N ILE A 130 -8.11 3.34 -11.41
CA ILE A 130 -9.05 2.87 -10.38
C ILE A 130 -9.58 4.04 -9.55
N ILE A 131 -8.69 4.90 -9.05
CA ILE A 131 -9.05 6.01 -8.15
C ILE A 131 -9.91 7.06 -8.84
N ASN A 132 -9.73 7.30 -10.14
CA ASN A 132 -10.57 8.23 -10.90
C ASN A 132 -12.06 7.82 -10.92
N ASN A 133 -12.39 6.55 -10.67
CA ASN A 133 -13.78 6.11 -10.51
C ASN A 133 -14.39 6.51 -9.15
N LEU A 134 -13.59 7.03 -8.23
CA LEU A 134 -14.04 7.55 -6.93
C LEU A 134 -14.14 9.07 -6.96
N PHE A 135 -13.09 9.75 -7.43
CA PHE A 135 -13.04 11.20 -7.65
C PHE A 135 -11.81 11.56 -8.48
N GLU A 136 -11.86 12.67 -9.22
CA GLU A 136 -10.84 13.00 -10.23
C GLU A 136 -9.87 14.08 -9.76
N ASN A 137 -10.33 14.98 -8.88
CA ASN A 137 -9.56 16.15 -8.44
C ASN A 137 -8.76 15.86 -7.16
N TYR A 138 -7.58 15.24 -7.32
CA TYR A 138 -6.68 14.93 -6.20
C TYR A 138 -5.23 15.38 -6.40
N PHE A 139 -4.52 15.50 -5.28
CA PHE A 139 -3.06 15.51 -5.26
C PHE A 139 -2.52 14.20 -4.67
N ILE A 140 -1.44 13.69 -5.25
CA ILE A 140 -0.76 12.46 -4.80
C ILE A 140 0.50 12.86 -4.02
N LYS A 141 0.70 12.25 -2.84
CA LYS A 141 1.99 12.27 -2.12
C LYS A 141 2.51 10.84 -1.97
N VAL A 142 3.81 10.66 -2.20
CA VAL A 142 4.50 9.42 -1.81
C VAL A 142 4.65 9.44 -0.29
N SER A 143 4.03 8.48 0.41
CA SER A 143 4.11 8.39 1.87
C SER A 143 5.25 7.50 2.34
N GLU A 144 5.62 6.50 1.54
CA GLU A 144 6.70 5.57 1.85
C GLU A 144 7.29 5.01 0.56
N ILE A 145 8.62 4.86 0.53
CA ILE A 145 9.34 4.16 -0.52
C ILE A 145 10.42 3.28 0.13
N HIS A 146 10.43 2.01 -0.23
CA HIS A 146 11.54 1.11 0.09
C HIS A 146 12.30 0.78 -1.19
N LEU A 147 13.62 0.96 -1.12
CA LEU A 147 14.54 0.59 -2.17
C LEU A 147 15.29 -0.66 -1.71
N ALA A 148 15.32 -1.68 -2.56
CA ALA A 148 16.13 -2.86 -2.33
C ALA A 148 17.23 -2.93 -3.38
N LYS A 149 18.40 -3.42 -2.95
CA LYS A 149 19.58 -3.56 -3.79
C LYS A 149 20.15 -4.95 -3.62
N ASP A 150 20.25 -5.66 -4.73
CA ASP A 150 20.86 -6.98 -4.75
C ASP A 150 22.36 -6.84 -5.02
N ILE A 151 23.17 -7.40 -4.11
CA ILE A 151 24.62 -7.33 -4.17
C ILE A 151 25.17 -8.76 -4.20
N GLN A 152 26.02 -9.05 -5.18
CA GLN A 152 26.75 -10.32 -5.27
C GLN A 152 28.21 -10.13 -4.87
N GLY A 153 28.75 -11.10 -4.13
CA GLY A 153 30.17 -11.14 -3.79
C GLY A 153 30.57 -10.22 -2.62
N TYR A 154 29.58 -9.76 -1.86
CA TYR A 154 29.82 -9.09 -0.58
C TYR A 154 29.48 -10.05 0.57
N GLU A 155 30.45 -10.35 1.41
CA GLU A 155 30.24 -11.08 2.66
C GLU A 155 30.07 -10.07 3.79
N PHE A 156 28.89 -10.10 4.43
CA PHE A 156 28.63 -9.25 5.59
C PHE A 156 29.55 -9.65 6.75
N ASN A 157 30.19 -8.65 7.36
CA ASN A 157 30.98 -8.84 8.57
C ASN A 157 30.25 -8.26 9.79
N PRO A 158 30.69 -8.56 11.02
CA PRO A 158 30.04 -8.06 12.23
C PRO A 158 29.93 -6.54 12.32
N PHE A 159 30.84 -5.77 11.70
CA PHE A 159 30.75 -4.31 11.68
C PHE A 159 29.63 -3.78 10.79
N ASP A 160 29.18 -4.56 9.79
CA ASP A 160 28.02 -4.19 8.97
C ASP A 160 26.71 -4.20 9.76
N ILE A 161 26.63 -5.00 10.83
CA ILE A 161 25.47 -5.03 11.74
C ILE A 161 25.26 -3.67 12.42
N HIS A 162 26.33 -2.91 12.65
CA HIS A 162 26.23 -1.54 13.18
C HIS A 162 25.70 -0.55 12.14
N ARG A 163 25.84 -0.84 10.85
CA ARG A 163 25.34 0.00 9.74
C ARG A 163 23.86 -0.22 9.44
N PHE A 164 23.30 -1.38 9.81
CA PHE A 164 21.86 -1.62 9.70
C PHE A 164 21.07 -0.96 10.83
N LYS A 165 20.06 -0.17 10.46
CA LYS A 165 18.94 0.20 11.35
C LYS A 165 17.74 -0.65 10.96
N THR A 166 17.35 -1.56 11.85
CA THR A 166 16.09 -2.31 11.72
C THR A 166 15.00 -1.55 12.48
N LEU A 167 13.73 -1.78 12.12
CA LEU A 167 12.58 -1.22 12.85
C LEU A 167 12.42 -1.81 14.27
N SER A 168 13.15 -2.90 14.57
CA SER A 168 13.23 -3.45 15.93
C SER A 168 14.10 -2.56 16.81
N LYS A 169 13.53 -2.07 17.91
CA LYS A 169 14.24 -1.26 18.93
C LYS A 169 15.26 -2.08 19.74
N HIS A 170 15.22 -3.41 19.67
CA HIS A 170 16.12 -4.28 20.42
C HIS A 170 17.07 -5.01 19.48
N LYS A 171 18.34 -4.60 19.50
CA LYS A 171 19.45 -5.40 18.98
C LYS A 171 19.94 -6.29 20.12
N THR A 172 19.49 -7.53 20.16
CA THR A 172 20.19 -8.56 20.96
C THR A 172 21.27 -9.12 20.07
N VAL A 173 22.51 -8.70 20.29
CA VAL A 173 23.69 -9.27 19.62
C VAL A 173 24.15 -10.43 20.48
N PHE A 174 24.02 -11.66 19.98
CA PHE A 174 24.64 -12.81 20.63
C PHE A 174 26.13 -12.80 20.28
N HIS A 175 26.97 -12.77 21.32
CA HIS A 175 28.43 -12.89 21.22
C HIS A 175 28.83 -14.37 21.06
#